data_AF-A0A9N9IVY6-F1
#
_entry.id   AF-A0A9N9IVY6-F1
#
_cell.length_a   1.000
_cell.length_b   1.000
_cell.length_c   1.000
_cell.angle_alpha   90.00
_cell.angle_beta   90.00
_cell.angle_gamma   90.00
#
_symmetry.space_group_name_H-M   'P 1'
#
loop_
_entity.id
_entity.type
_entity.pdbx_description
1 polymer ?
#
loop_
_entity_poly.entity_id
_entity_poly.type
_entity_poly.pdbx_seq_one_letter_code
_entity_poly.pdbx_strand_id
1 'polypeptide(L)'
;MEQLELVTKSDHKIIQLKIKKTWQIHLDREVQDNIGSKYNIKLMCDEKWMKFTTHVEKKLKTTTISSRKEKYGITVNSLNKNWKTLKNIIIEAADCAIPKKKIKKFNKKINKEFTKNYKRAKSFNKLYQFIKKERTKSVKYIKSHDKFLKEKKKLSVLNIEIEKILINNRKYEELLYKFKEQSIRFQTIARVEKKKENFKKIQKTIEKRWENLKESPKKMINSILDKPRKSIIMDRLIVESESNSTTKIITDEAEIKTVVQKHFQNWTRKRNTNETMMKEWEKWYKPISTIDSNNYKNLLIEVSIDELEETICLLPNKKVTGQLGLQYE
;
A
#
# COMPACT_ATOMS: atom_id res chain seq x y z
N MET A 1 12.85 -33.44 19.75
CA MET A 1 11.76 -32.82 18.96
C MET A 1 10.47 -33.66 18.99
N GLU A 2 10.52 -34.97 19.25
CA GLU A 2 9.33 -35.84 19.18
C GLU A 2 8.43 -35.89 20.44
N GLN A 3 8.79 -35.27 21.56
CA GLN A 3 8.00 -35.42 22.80
C GLN A 3 6.99 -34.30 23.10
N LEU A 4 6.96 -33.22 22.31
CA LEU A 4 6.08 -32.07 22.56
C LEU A 4 4.72 -32.13 21.83
N GLU A 5 4.60 -32.94 20.77
CA GLU A 5 3.34 -33.09 20.02
C GLU A 5 2.26 -33.85 20.81
N LEU A 6 2.64 -34.58 21.87
CA LEU A 6 1.70 -35.35 22.69
C LEU A 6 1.02 -34.54 23.80
N VAL A 7 1.46 -33.32 24.09
CA VAL A 7 1.08 -32.63 25.34
C VAL A 7 -0.13 -31.70 25.18
N THR A 8 -0.37 -31.19 23.97
CA THR A 8 -1.57 -30.41 23.66
C THR A 8 -2.10 -30.86 22.32
N LYS A 9 -3.38 -31.27 22.23
CA LYS A 9 -4.11 -31.44 20.96
C LYS A 9 -4.38 -30.08 20.30
N SER A 10 -3.30 -29.31 20.11
CA SER A 10 -3.27 -27.97 19.55
C SER A 10 -2.64 -28.09 18.18
N ASP A 11 -3.34 -27.61 17.16
CA ASP A 11 -2.87 -27.49 15.77
C ASP A 11 -1.71 -26.48 15.60
N HIS A 12 -1.39 -25.74 16.66
CA HIS A 12 -0.25 -24.85 16.70
C HIS A 12 1.10 -25.60 16.83
N LYS A 13 1.81 -25.73 15.69
CA LYS A 13 3.25 -26.04 15.70
C LYS A 13 4.03 -24.89 16.36
N ILE A 14 4.65 -25.16 17.51
CA ILE A 14 5.56 -24.20 18.14
C ILE A 14 6.84 -24.13 17.30
N ILE A 15 6.97 -23.06 16.52
CA ILE A 15 8.18 -22.78 15.75
C ILE A 15 9.13 -21.98 16.64
N GLN A 16 10.16 -22.63 17.17
CA GLN A 16 11.20 -21.96 17.96
C GLN A 16 12.29 -21.41 17.02
N LEU A 17 12.41 -20.09 16.95
CA LEU A 17 13.33 -19.41 16.03
C LEU A 17 14.43 -18.70 16.83
N LYS A 18 15.66 -19.20 16.74
CA LYS A 18 16.84 -18.67 17.45
C LYS A 18 17.69 -17.85 16.47
N ILE A 19 17.52 -16.53 16.46
CA ILE A 19 18.26 -15.62 15.56
C ILE A 19 19.52 -15.11 16.26
N LYS A 20 20.71 -15.34 15.67
CA LYS A 20 21.94 -14.64 16.06
C LYS A 20 21.92 -13.21 15.49
N LYS A 21 22.02 -12.22 16.36
CA LYS A 21 21.82 -10.78 16.12
C LYS A 21 23.00 -10.10 15.39
N THR A 22 23.50 -10.67 14.29
CA THR A 22 24.64 -10.08 13.54
C THR A 22 24.32 -9.69 12.10
N TRP A 23 23.07 -9.84 11.64
CA TRP A 23 22.69 -9.59 10.26
C TRP A 23 21.90 -8.28 10.21
N GLN A 24 22.52 -7.24 9.64
CA GLN A 24 21.77 -6.05 9.23
C GLN A 24 20.73 -6.49 8.21
N ILE A 25 19.46 -6.47 8.61
CA ILE A 25 18.35 -6.62 7.67
C ILE A 25 18.42 -5.38 6.78
N HIS A 26 19.09 -5.50 5.62
CA HIS A 26 18.77 -4.60 4.53
C HIS A 26 17.28 -4.81 4.28
N LEU A 27 16.47 -3.79 4.59
CA LEU A 27 15.14 -3.70 4.03
C LEU A 27 15.34 -3.83 2.53
N ASP A 28 14.97 -4.98 1.98
CA ASP A 28 14.82 -5.14 0.55
C ASP A 28 14.01 -3.92 0.13
N ARG A 29 14.63 -3.04 -0.67
CA ARG A 29 13.90 -1.95 -1.30
C ARG A 29 12.74 -2.63 -1.97
N GLU A 30 11.52 -2.37 -1.51
CA GLU A 30 10.32 -2.83 -2.21
C GLU A 30 10.55 -2.50 -3.67
N VAL A 31 10.85 -3.54 -4.47
CA VAL A 31 10.90 -3.37 -5.90
C VAL A 31 9.46 -3.04 -6.21
N GLN A 32 9.20 -1.74 -6.44
CA GLN A 32 8.00 -1.31 -7.11
C GLN A 32 8.09 -1.90 -8.52
N ASP A 33 7.79 -3.19 -8.63
CA ASP A 33 7.47 -3.79 -9.89
C ASP A 33 6.33 -2.92 -10.42
N ASN A 34 6.58 -2.26 -11.55
CA ASN A 34 5.51 -1.62 -12.30
C ASN A 34 4.51 -2.73 -12.60
N ILE A 35 3.49 -2.87 -11.76
CA ILE A 35 2.45 -3.88 -11.93
C ILE A 35 1.81 -3.56 -13.28
N GLY A 36 2.22 -4.31 -14.29
CA GLY A 36 1.75 -4.17 -15.65
C GLY A 36 0.24 -4.38 -15.74
N SER A 37 -0.29 -4.28 -16.95
CA SER A 37 -1.71 -4.55 -17.18
C SER A 37 -2.05 -5.97 -16.71
N LYS A 38 -2.82 -6.10 -15.62
CA LYS A 38 -3.21 -7.42 -15.09
C LYS A 38 -4.05 -8.15 -16.12
N TYR A 39 -3.71 -9.38 -16.47
CA TYR A 39 -4.50 -10.23 -17.36
C TYR A 39 -5.80 -10.66 -16.69
N ASN A 40 -6.90 -10.71 -17.45
CA ASN A 40 -8.21 -11.12 -16.95
C ASN A 40 -8.52 -12.57 -17.35
N ILE A 41 -8.04 -13.51 -16.55
CA ILE A 41 -8.17 -14.96 -16.78
C ILE A 41 -9.65 -15.39 -16.81
N LYS A 42 -10.54 -14.68 -16.09
CA LYS A 42 -11.99 -14.99 -16.05
C LYS A 42 -12.70 -14.80 -17.40
N LEU A 43 -12.10 -14.08 -18.35
CA LEU A 43 -12.65 -13.88 -19.70
C LEU A 43 -12.06 -14.82 -20.75
N MET A 44 -11.28 -15.82 -20.31
CA MET A 44 -10.76 -16.85 -21.19
C MET A 44 -11.89 -17.82 -21.54
N CYS A 45 -11.90 -18.22 -22.81
CA CYS A 45 -12.73 -19.30 -23.35
C CYS A 45 -11.80 -20.26 -24.10
N ASP A 46 -12.30 -21.44 -24.45
CA ASP A 46 -11.49 -22.49 -25.08
C ASP A 46 -10.80 -22.01 -26.36
N GLU A 47 -11.48 -21.21 -27.18
CA GLU A 47 -10.89 -20.60 -28.38
C GLU A 47 -9.69 -19.68 -28.07
N LYS A 48 -9.75 -18.91 -26.97
CA LYS A 48 -8.65 -18.01 -26.56
C LYS A 48 -7.49 -18.81 -25.97
N TRP A 49 -7.79 -19.88 -25.25
CA TRP A 49 -6.77 -20.83 -24.80
C TRP A 49 -6.08 -21.50 -25.97
N MET A 50 -6.82 -21.92 -26.99
CA MET A 50 -6.26 -22.47 -28.23
C MET A 50 -5.38 -21.47 -28.96
N LYS A 51 -5.77 -20.19 -29.04
CA LYS A 51 -4.91 -19.12 -29.61
C LYS A 51 -3.63 -18.90 -28.79
N PHE A 52 -3.73 -18.99 -27.46
CA PHE A 52 -2.56 -18.88 -26.58
C PHE A 52 -1.60 -20.06 -26.77
N THR A 53 -2.10 -21.29 -26.71
CA THR A 53 -1.29 -22.51 -26.82
C THR A 53 -0.63 -22.63 -28.19
N THR A 54 -1.38 -22.40 -29.27
CA THR A 54 -0.84 -22.42 -30.63
C THR A 54 0.27 -21.38 -30.83
N HIS A 55 0.15 -20.19 -30.24
CA HIS A 55 1.20 -19.18 -30.29
C HIS A 55 2.45 -19.60 -29.51
N VAL A 56 2.28 -20.13 -28.30
CA VAL A 56 3.39 -20.63 -27.47
C VAL A 56 4.11 -21.78 -28.18
N GLU A 57 3.38 -22.76 -28.69
CA GLU A 57 3.95 -23.91 -29.40
C GLU A 57 4.69 -23.51 -30.67
N LYS A 58 4.11 -22.60 -31.47
CA LYS A 58 4.77 -22.07 -32.68
C LYS A 58 6.08 -21.38 -32.32
N LYS A 59 6.07 -20.51 -31.29
CA LYS A 59 7.26 -19.77 -30.84
C LYS A 59 8.32 -20.69 -30.23
N LEU A 60 7.91 -21.68 -29.44
CA LEU A 60 8.80 -22.69 -28.87
C LEU A 60 9.51 -23.49 -29.97
N LYS A 61 8.80 -23.91 -31.02
CA LYS A 61 9.37 -24.60 -32.18
C LYS A 61 10.39 -23.74 -32.95
N THR A 62 10.15 -22.43 -33.05
CA THR A 62 11.09 -21.51 -33.71
C THR A 62 12.30 -21.11 -32.86
N THR A 63 12.26 -21.32 -31.54
CA THR A 63 13.36 -20.91 -30.67
C THR A 63 14.48 -21.93 -30.55
N THR A 64 15.71 -21.45 -30.44
CA THR A 64 16.93 -22.26 -30.20
C THR A 64 17.01 -22.86 -28.79
N ILE A 65 15.90 -23.01 -28.06
CA ILE A 65 15.92 -23.55 -26.68
C ILE A 65 16.41 -25.01 -26.72
N SER A 66 15.96 -25.79 -27.71
CA SER A 66 16.38 -27.18 -27.91
C SER A 66 17.85 -27.29 -28.34
N SER A 67 18.32 -26.44 -29.26
CA SER A 67 19.70 -26.47 -29.77
C SER A 67 20.75 -25.85 -28.83
N ARG A 68 20.35 -25.06 -27.83
CA ARG A 68 21.27 -24.53 -26.81
C ARG A 68 21.76 -25.56 -25.82
N LYS A 69 21.00 -26.64 -25.59
CA LYS A 69 21.42 -27.77 -24.75
C LYS A 69 22.63 -28.48 -25.35
N GLU A 70 22.66 -28.62 -26.67
CA GLU A 70 23.70 -29.35 -27.40
C GLU A 70 25.03 -28.58 -27.53
N LYS A 71 25.00 -27.23 -27.56
CA LYS A 71 26.20 -26.42 -27.84
C LYS A 71 27.03 -25.97 -26.62
N TYR A 72 26.46 -25.84 -25.43
CA TYR A 72 27.14 -25.16 -24.30
C TYR A 72 27.03 -25.87 -22.93
N GLY A 73 26.38 -27.04 -22.88
CA GLY A 73 26.12 -27.73 -21.61
C GLY A 73 25.18 -26.97 -20.66
N ILE A 74 24.90 -27.57 -19.50
CA ILE A 74 23.98 -27.01 -18.49
C ILE A 74 24.80 -26.12 -17.54
N THR A 75 24.87 -24.82 -17.85
CA THR A 75 25.41 -23.80 -16.95
C THR A 75 24.28 -22.92 -16.42
N VAL A 76 24.43 -22.36 -15.22
CA VAL A 76 23.42 -21.48 -14.60
C VAL A 76 23.06 -20.29 -15.51
N ASN A 77 24.03 -19.79 -16.27
CA ASN A 77 23.82 -18.71 -17.24
C ASN A 77 23.00 -19.15 -18.47
N SER A 78 23.17 -20.39 -18.96
CA SER A 78 22.36 -20.93 -20.06
C SER A 78 20.93 -21.20 -19.60
N LEU A 79 20.74 -21.70 -18.38
CA LEU A 79 19.43 -21.88 -17.75
C LEU A 79 18.69 -20.54 -17.58
N ASN A 80 19.35 -19.51 -17.06
CA ASN A 80 18.77 -18.18 -16.90
C ASN A 80 18.36 -17.55 -18.25
N LYS A 81 19.17 -17.74 -19.30
CA LYS A 81 18.83 -17.28 -20.66
C LYS A 81 17.63 -18.03 -21.23
N ASN A 82 17.54 -19.34 -21.00
CA ASN A 82 16.40 -20.15 -21.41
C ASN A 82 15.13 -19.72 -20.66
N TRP A 83 15.21 -19.49 -19.36
CA TRP A 83 14.10 -19.00 -18.55
C TRP A 83 13.60 -17.63 -19.01
N LYS A 84 14.51 -16.68 -19.28
CA LYS A 84 14.14 -15.37 -19.84
C LYS A 84 13.45 -15.50 -21.20
N THR A 85 13.93 -16.40 -22.04
CA THR A 85 13.35 -16.65 -23.38
C THR A 85 11.94 -17.23 -23.25
N LEU A 86 11.77 -18.25 -22.40
CA LEU A 86 10.47 -18.87 -22.12
C LEU A 86 9.48 -17.84 -21.53
N LYS A 87 9.93 -17.07 -20.54
CA LYS A 87 9.15 -15.99 -19.94
C LYS A 87 8.65 -15.00 -21.00
N ASN A 88 9.52 -14.58 -21.92
CA ASN A 88 9.14 -13.66 -22.98
C ASN A 88 8.12 -14.26 -23.95
N ILE A 89 8.27 -15.54 -24.33
CA ILE A 89 7.30 -16.24 -25.18
C ILE A 89 5.93 -16.27 -24.50
N ILE A 90 5.88 -16.61 -23.21
CA ILE A 90 4.63 -16.67 -22.44
C ILE A 90 3.99 -15.28 -22.35
N ILE A 91 4.79 -14.22 -22.13
CA ILE A 91 4.29 -12.85 -22.07
C ILE A 91 3.75 -12.40 -23.43
N GLU A 92 4.46 -12.67 -24.52
CA GLU A 92 4.02 -12.34 -25.89
C GLU A 92 2.71 -13.06 -26.23
N ALA A 93 2.63 -14.37 -25.97
CA ALA A 93 1.41 -15.13 -26.19
C ALA A 93 0.26 -14.61 -25.31
N ALA A 94 0.54 -14.23 -24.06
CA ALA A 94 -0.44 -13.68 -23.15
C ALA A 94 -0.97 -12.32 -23.64
N ASP A 95 -0.10 -11.46 -24.16
CA ASP A 95 -0.48 -10.16 -24.73
C ASP A 95 -1.36 -10.29 -25.98
N CYS A 96 -1.18 -11.36 -26.78
CA CYS A 96 -1.99 -11.63 -27.96
C CYS A 96 -3.34 -12.28 -27.65
N ALA A 97 -3.39 -13.21 -26.69
CA ALA A 97 -4.56 -14.06 -26.45
C ALA A 97 -5.40 -13.67 -25.23
N ILE A 98 -4.78 -13.09 -24.19
CA ILE A 98 -5.44 -12.87 -22.90
C ILE A 98 -5.95 -11.43 -22.78
N PRO A 99 -7.27 -11.21 -22.57
CA PRO A 99 -7.81 -9.88 -22.36
C PRO A 99 -7.18 -9.18 -21.14
N LYS A 100 -6.75 -7.94 -21.31
CA LYS A 100 -6.22 -7.11 -20.20
C LYS A 100 -7.36 -6.55 -19.35
N LYS A 101 -7.20 -6.59 -18.02
CA LYS A 101 -8.11 -5.96 -17.07
C LYS A 101 -8.08 -4.46 -17.30
N LYS A 102 -9.20 -3.89 -17.79
CA LYS A 102 -9.39 -2.44 -17.88
C LYS A 102 -9.51 -1.87 -16.46
N ILE A 103 -8.40 -1.42 -15.90
CA ILE A 103 -8.44 -0.61 -14.68
C ILE A 103 -8.98 0.76 -15.11
N LYS A 104 -10.18 1.11 -14.65
CA LYS A 104 -10.66 2.50 -14.74
C LYS A 104 -9.64 3.34 -13.98
N LYS A 105 -8.77 4.06 -14.69
CA LYS A 105 -7.98 5.12 -14.09
C LYS A 105 -9.01 6.12 -13.56
N PHE A 106 -9.22 6.15 -12.26
CA PHE A 106 -9.89 7.28 -11.62
C PHE A 106 -8.97 8.47 -11.85
N ASN A 107 -9.15 9.12 -13.01
CA ASN A 107 -8.58 10.42 -13.25
C ASN A 107 -9.15 11.28 -12.14
N LYS A 108 -8.34 11.60 -11.13
CA LYS A 108 -8.66 12.68 -10.20
C LYS A 108 -9.13 13.82 -11.09
N LYS A 109 -10.33 14.34 -10.84
CA LYS A 109 -10.93 15.44 -11.61
C LYS A 109 -10.07 16.68 -11.33
N ILE A 110 -8.90 16.76 -11.96
CA ILE A 110 -7.95 17.85 -11.78
C ILE A 110 -8.59 19.05 -12.47
N ASN A 111 -8.69 20.16 -11.74
CA ASN A 111 -9.16 21.41 -12.32
C ASN A 111 -8.32 21.74 -13.58
N LYS A 112 -9.01 21.86 -14.73
CA LYS A 112 -8.39 22.14 -16.03
C LYS A 112 -7.62 23.47 -15.98
N GLU A 113 -8.07 24.43 -15.18
CA GLU A 113 -7.52 25.79 -15.11
C GLU A 113 -6.21 25.87 -14.34
N PHE A 114 -6.14 25.25 -13.15
CA PHE A 114 -4.88 25.00 -12.43
C PHE A 114 -3.84 24.32 -13.32
N THR A 115 -4.29 23.34 -14.09
CA THR A 115 -3.43 22.60 -15.03
C THR A 115 -2.89 23.51 -16.13
N LYS A 116 -3.67 24.49 -16.61
CA LYS A 116 -3.23 25.47 -17.61
C LYS A 116 -2.17 26.42 -17.02
N ASN A 117 -2.40 27.02 -15.85
CA ASN A 117 -1.45 27.95 -15.23
C ASN A 117 -0.12 27.28 -14.86
N TYR A 118 -0.16 26.04 -14.35
CA TYR A 118 1.05 25.27 -14.10
C TYR A 118 1.82 24.96 -15.40
N LYS A 119 1.11 24.60 -16.48
CA LYS A 119 1.74 24.38 -17.80
C LYS A 119 2.38 25.66 -18.36
N ARG A 120 1.70 26.80 -18.25
CA ARG A 120 2.23 28.13 -18.64
C ARG A 120 3.54 28.41 -17.90
N ALA A 121 3.53 28.28 -16.58
CA ALA A 121 4.71 28.50 -15.75
C ALA A 121 5.88 27.58 -16.12
N LYS A 122 5.60 26.30 -16.38
CA LYS A 122 6.61 25.32 -16.80
C LYS A 122 7.23 25.67 -18.14
N SER A 123 6.43 26.13 -19.11
CA SER A 123 6.94 26.57 -20.41
C SER A 123 7.80 27.83 -20.28
N PHE A 124 7.39 28.84 -19.51
CA PHE A 124 8.23 30.02 -19.23
C PHE A 124 9.54 29.65 -18.53
N ASN A 125 9.51 28.77 -17.54
CA ASN A 125 10.73 28.36 -16.84
C ASN A 125 11.70 27.61 -17.77
N LYS A 126 11.19 26.79 -18.69
CA LYS A 126 12.03 26.13 -19.70
C LYS A 126 12.66 27.13 -20.66
N LEU A 127 11.92 28.15 -21.07
CA LEU A 127 12.46 29.23 -21.90
C LEU A 127 13.53 30.01 -21.14
N TYR A 128 13.27 30.42 -19.89
CA TYR A 128 14.25 31.05 -19.01
C TYR A 128 15.53 30.20 -18.86
N GLN A 129 15.40 28.90 -18.58
CA GLN A 129 16.55 27.99 -18.45
C GLN A 129 17.30 27.81 -19.78
N PHE A 130 16.60 27.81 -20.90
CA PHE A 130 17.21 27.73 -22.23
C PHE A 130 18.01 29.00 -22.54
N ILE A 131 17.41 30.18 -22.36
CA ILE A 131 18.04 31.48 -22.57
C ILE A 131 19.27 31.61 -21.66
N LYS A 132 19.14 31.24 -20.38
CA LYS A 132 20.25 31.25 -19.41
C LYS A 132 21.44 30.38 -19.84
N LYS A 133 21.18 29.23 -20.47
CA LYS A 133 22.23 28.32 -20.98
C LYS A 133 22.91 28.89 -22.23
N GLU A 134 22.15 29.52 -23.12
CA GLU A 134 22.63 30.08 -24.39
C GLU A 134 23.11 31.54 -24.26
N ARG A 135 23.71 31.92 -23.12
CA ARG A 135 24.09 33.31 -22.81
C ARG A 135 25.07 33.95 -23.79
N THR A 136 25.84 33.14 -24.53
CA THR A 136 26.84 33.58 -25.51
C THR A 136 26.29 33.72 -26.92
N LYS A 137 25.05 33.30 -27.16
CA LYS A 137 24.42 33.31 -28.49
C LYS A 137 23.58 34.57 -28.68
N SER A 138 23.42 34.99 -29.93
CA SER A 138 22.61 36.16 -30.27
C SER A 138 21.12 35.92 -30.01
N VAL A 139 20.38 36.98 -29.71
CA VAL A 139 18.92 36.93 -29.53
C VAL A 139 18.21 36.41 -30.80
N LYS A 140 18.78 36.66 -31.99
CA LYS A 140 18.27 36.13 -33.26
C LYS A 140 18.33 34.59 -33.29
N TYR A 141 19.44 34.00 -32.85
CA TYR A 141 19.58 32.54 -32.73
C TYR A 141 18.59 31.94 -31.73
N ILE A 142 18.43 32.57 -30.56
CA ILE A 142 17.49 32.09 -29.53
C ILE A 142 16.05 32.03 -30.08
N LYS A 143 15.65 33.04 -30.88
CA LYS A 143 14.29 33.12 -31.48
C LYS A 143 14.06 32.06 -32.56
N SER A 144 15.08 31.72 -33.36
CA SER A 144 14.97 30.72 -34.43
C SER A 144 15.15 29.28 -33.94
N HIS A 145 15.67 29.09 -32.73
CA HIS A 145 15.98 27.75 -32.21
C HIS A 145 14.72 26.89 -31.96
N ASP A 146 14.76 25.62 -32.36
CA ASP A 146 13.63 24.68 -32.29
C ASP A 146 13.00 24.56 -30.91
N LYS A 147 13.82 24.54 -29.86
CA LYS A 147 13.32 24.43 -28.48
C LYS A 147 12.50 25.65 -28.07
N PHE A 148 12.89 26.84 -28.53
CA PHE A 148 12.16 28.08 -28.30
C PHE A 148 10.83 28.05 -29.06
N LEU A 149 10.85 27.68 -30.34
CA LEU A 149 9.65 27.57 -31.18
C LEU A 149 8.64 26.55 -30.63
N LYS A 150 9.11 25.39 -30.14
CA LYS A 150 8.27 24.35 -29.52
C LYS A 150 7.55 24.87 -28.27
N GLU A 151 8.24 25.60 -27.39
CA GLU A 151 7.61 26.16 -26.19
C GLU A 151 6.75 27.41 -26.51
N LYS A 152 7.10 28.19 -27.55
CA LYS A 152 6.24 29.26 -28.10
C LYS A 152 4.90 28.71 -28.57
N LYS A 153 4.90 27.64 -29.36
CA LYS A 153 3.67 26.95 -29.82
C LYS A 153 2.83 26.48 -28.64
N LYS A 154 3.43 25.87 -27.61
CA LYS A 154 2.70 25.42 -26.40
C LYS A 154 2.04 26.56 -25.64
N LEU A 155 2.71 27.70 -25.54
CA LEU A 155 2.17 28.89 -24.87
C LEU A 155 1.07 29.55 -25.70
N SER A 156 1.14 29.52 -27.03
CA SER A 156 0.04 30.00 -27.90
C SER A 156 -1.25 29.19 -27.69
N VAL A 157 -1.14 27.85 -27.59
CA VAL A 157 -2.27 26.95 -27.27
C VAL A 157 -2.86 27.24 -25.87
N LEU A 158 -2.08 27.87 -25.00
CA LEU A 158 -2.50 28.27 -23.65
C LEU A 158 -2.95 29.74 -23.59
N ASN A 159 -3.25 30.37 -24.73
CA ASN A 159 -3.66 31.77 -24.89
C ASN A 159 -2.63 32.76 -24.32
N ILE A 160 -1.34 32.54 -24.58
CA ILE A 160 -0.27 33.47 -24.21
C ILE A 160 0.42 33.99 -25.47
N GLU A 161 0.32 35.30 -25.66
CA GLU A 161 1.00 36.04 -26.72
C GLU A 161 2.43 36.41 -26.27
N ILE A 162 3.38 35.53 -26.56
CA ILE A 162 4.80 35.79 -26.27
C ILE A 162 5.35 36.95 -27.11
N GLU A 163 4.72 37.25 -28.26
CA GLU A 163 5.20 38.27 -29.20
C GLU A 163 5.29 39.65 -28.57
N LYS A 164 4.34 40.02 -27.70
CA LYS A 164 4.40 41.26 -26.91
C LYS A 164 5.65 41.34 -26.03
N ILE A 165 6.06 40.22 -25.42
CA ILE A 165 7.27 40.15 -24.59
C ILE A 165 8.53 40.29 -25.47
N LEU A 166 8.51 39.73 -26.68
CA LEU A 166 9.64 39.74 -27.61
C LEU A 166 9.84 41.07 -28.35
N ILE A 167 8.77 41.84 -28.53
CA ILE A 167 8.80 43.17 -29.15
C ILE A 167 9.32 44.21 -28.16
N ASN A 168 8.87 44.13 -26.90
CA ASN A 168 9.17 45.13 -25.88
C ASN A 168 10.55 44.97 -25.22
N ASN A 169 11.22 43.82 -25.37
CA ASN A 169 12.51 43.54 -24.72
C ASN A 169 13.53 43.13 -25.77
N ARG A 170 14.38 44.08 -26.18
CA ARG A 170 15.42 43.86 -27.21
C ARG A 170 16.73 43.37 -26.61
N LYS A 171 17.01 43.71 -25.34
CA LYS A 171 18.21 43.26 -24.62
C LYS A 171 18.02 41.86 -24.05
N TYR A 172 19.11 41.10 -23.99
CA TYR A 172 19.12 39.74 -23.44
C TYR A 172 18.69 39.70 -21.97
N GLU A 173 19.19 40.64 -21.15
CA GLU A 173 18.93 40.68 -19.70
C GLU A 173 17.47 40.99 -19.38
N GLU A 174 16.89 41.96 -20.07
CA GLU A 174 15.46 42.32 -19.96
C GLU A 174 14.59 41.12 -20.33
N LEU A 175 14.92 40.44 -21.43
CA LEU A 175 14.19 39.26 -21.88
C LEU A 175 14.29 38.13 -20.85
N LEU A 176 15.50 37.83 -20.35
CA LEU A 176 15.72 36.81 -19.32
C LEU A 176 14.93 37.13 -18.03
N TYR A 177 14.93 38.38 -17.59
CA TYR A 177 14.17 38.85 -16.44
C TYR A 177 12.66 38.66 -16.66
N LYS A 178 12.13 39.07 -17.81
CA LYS A 178 10.70 38.92 -18.13
C LYS A 178 10.25 37.46 -18.20
N PHE A 179 11.05 36.56 -18.76
CA PHE A 179 10.74 35.12 -18.75
C PHE A 179 10.71 34.54 -17.33
N LYS A 180 11.62 35.00 -16.44
CA LYS A 180 11.62 34.62 -15.02
C LYS A 180 10.40 35.18 -14.28
N GLU A 181 10.09 36.46 -14.47
CA GLU A 181 8.94 37.16 -13.89
C GLU A 181 7.63 36.45 -14.24
N GLN A 182 7.40 36.17 -15.53
CA GLN A 182 6.19 35.46 -15.97
C GLN A 182 6.10 34.03 -15.40
N SER A 183 7.22 33.31 -15.35
CA SER A 183 7.26 31.99 -14.71
C SER A 183 6.81 32.08 -13.25
N ILE A 184 7.36 33.01 -12.47
CA ILE A 184 7.00 33.20 -11.06
C ILE A 184 5.53 33.57 -10.92
N ARG A 185 5.04 34.53 -11.72
CA ARG A 185 3.63 34.96 -11.73
C ARG A 185 2.68 33.77 -11.92
N PHE A 186 2.88 32.96 -12.96
CA PHE A 186 2.01 31.81 -13.22
C PHE A 186 2.17 30.70 -12.18
N GLN A 187 3.35 30.52 -11.57
CA GLN A 187 3.49 29.61 -10.42
C GLN A 187 2.67 30.08 -9.23
N THR A 188 2.69 31.38 -8.91
CA THR A 188 1.92 31.95 -7.80
C THR A 188 0.42 31.79 -8.03
N ILE A 189 -0.08 32.12 -9.23
CA ILE A 189 -1.49 31.91 -9.60
C ILE A 189 -1.88 30.43 -9.44
N ALA A 190 -1.09 29.50 -9.98
CA ALA A 190 -1.36 28.07 -9.86
C ALA A 190 -1.36 27.60 -8.39
N ARG A 191 -0.45 28.10 -7.54
CA ARG A 191 -0.42 27.78 -6.11
C ARG A 191 -1.69 28.27 -5.40
N VAL A 192 -2.14 29.50 -5.69
CA VAL A 192 -3.36 30.07 -5.11
C VAL A 192 -4.60 29.28 -5.54
N GLU A 193 -4.72 28.95 -6.83
CA GLU A 193 -5.82 28.12 -7.34
C GLU A 193 -5.87 26.75 -6.67
N LYS A 194 -4.71 26.10 -6.49
CA LYS A 194 -4.61 24.82 -5.77
C LYS A 194 -5.06 24.94 -4.33
N LYS A 195 -4.66 26.01 -3.62
CA LYS A 195 -5.12 26.28 -2.25
C LYS A 195 -6.64 26.45 -2.21
N LYS A 196 -7.21 27.23 -3.13
CA LYS A 196 -8.66 27.45 -3.25
C LYS A 196 -9.42 26.15 -3.52
N GLU A 197 -8.91 25.29 -4.41
CA GLU A 197 -9.51 23.99 -4.70
C GLU A 197 -9.44 23.05 -3.48
N ASN A 198 -8.32 23.03 -2.77
CA ASN A 198 -8.16 22.24 -1.55
C ASN A 198 -9.14 22.72 -0.47
N PHE A 199 -9.27 24.03 -0.28
CA PHE A 199 -10.22 24.60 0.67
C PHE A 199 -11.66 24.17 0.35
N LYS A 200 -12.07 24.26 -0.92
CA LYS A 200 -13.39 23.77 -1.36
C LYS A 200 -13.60 22.28 -1.09
N LYS A 201 -12.56 21.45 -1.25
CA LYS A 201 -12.64 20.00 -0.95
C LYS A 201 -12.79 19.75 0.55
N ILE A 202 -12.05 20.49 1.38
CA ILE A 202 -12.16 20.41 2.83
C ILE A 202 -13.58 20.79 3.25
N GLN A 203 -14.09 21.92 2.78
CA GLN A 203 -15.45 22.38 3.10
C GLN A 203 -16.50 21.34 2.70
N LYS A 204 -16.46 20.80 1.47
CA LYS A 204 -17.37 19.73 1.04
C LYS A 204 -17.26 18.46 1.88
N THR A 205 -16.06 18.14 2.37
CA THR A 205 -15.86 16.98 3.23
C THR A 205 -16.44 17.22 4.63
N ILE A 206 -16.36 18.45 5.14
CA ILE A 206 -17.00 18.87 6.38
C ILE A 206 -18.53 18.81 6.25
N GLU A 207 -19.10 19.42 5.21
CA GLU A 207 -20.55 19.38 4.92
C GLU A 207 -21.06 17.93 4.85
N LYS A 208 -20.36 17.08 4.11
CA LYS A 208 -20.68 15.65 4.02
C LYS A 208 -20.57 14.93 5.38
N ARG A 209 -19.64 15.32 6.25
CA ARG A 209 -19.54 14.75 7.61
C ARG A 209 -20.75 15.16 8.46
N TRP A 210 -21.24 16.39 8.31
CA TRP A 210 -22.42 16.88 9.02
C TRP A 210 -23.70 16.17 8.54
N GLU A 211 -23.83 15.95 7.23
CA GLU A 211 -24.89 15.10 6.66
C GLU A 211 -24.83 13.67 7.21
N ASN A 212 -23.64 13.05 7.19
CA ASN A 212 -23.46 11.71 7.75
C ASN A 212 -23.72 11.64 9.26
N LEU A 213 -23.49 12.72 10.02
CA LEU A 213 -23.82 12.74 11.44
C LEU A 213 -25.33 12.56 11.66
N LYS A 214 -26.16 13.14 10.78
CA LYS A 214 -27.62 13.00 10.82
C LYS A 214 -28.10 11.65 10.28
N GLU A 215 -27.61 11.24 9.11
CA GLU A 215 -28.13 10.05 8.41
C GLU A 215 -27.46 8.73 8.83
N SER A 216 -26.17 8.76 9.17
CA SER A 216 -25.39 7.54 9.41
C SER A 216 -24.14 7.81 10.27
N PRO A 217 -24.30 7.91 11.61
CA PRO A 217 -23.20 8.18 12.54
C PRO A 217 -22.01 7.22 12.36
N LYS A 218 -22.29 5.94 12.06
CA LYS A 218 -21.26 4.92 11.76
C LYS A 218 -20.38 5.30 10.56
N LYS A 219 -20.93 5.90 9.49
CA LYS A 219 -20.13 6.36 8.34
C LYS A 219 -19.27 7.57 8.72
N MET A 220 -19.82 8.48 9.51
CA MET A 220 -19.10 9.66 10.02
C MET A 220 -17.91 9.24 10.90
N ILE A 221 -18.13 8.38 11.89
CA ILE A 221 -17.09 7.83 12.78
C ILE A 221 -15.98 7.14 11.97
N ASN A 222 -16.35 6.26 11.03
CA ASN A 222 -15.35 5.58 10.19
C ASN A 222 -14.53 6.57 9.32
N SER A 223 -15.16 7.66 8.85
CA SER A 223 -14.49 8.71 8.09
C SER A 223 -13.61 9.63 8.94
N ILE A 224 -13.84 9.73 10.26
CA ILE A 224 -13.01 10.50 11.19
C ILE A 224 -11.82 9.67 11.62
N LEU A 225 -12.05 8.39 11.93
CA LEU A 225 -11.01 7.47 12.37
C LEU A 225 -10.12 6.96 11.22
N ASP A 226 -10.36 7.41 9.98
CA ASP A 226 -9.74 6.91 8.75
C ASP A 226 -9.66 5.37 8.71
N LYS A 227 -10.67 4.70 9.30
CA LYS A 227 -10.69 3.23 9.40
C LYS A 227 -11.14 2.67 8.05
N PRO A 228 -10.24 2.04 7.27
CA PRO A 228 -10.70 1.31 6.09
C PRO A 228 -11.63 0.20 6.55
N ARG A 229 -12.72 -0.05 5.81
CA ARG A 229 -13.51 -1.28 6.02
C ARG A 229 -12.59 -2.46 5.74
N LYS A 230 -12.09 -3.08 6.80
CA LYS A 230 -11.39 -4.37 6.72
C LYS A 230 -12.45 -5.44 6.51
N SER A 231 -12.82 -5.70 5.26
CA SER A 231 -13.57 -6.91 4.91
C SER A 231 -12.56 -8.01 4.61
N ILE A 232 -12.60 -9.08 5.40
CA ILE A 232 -11.91 -10.31 5.05
C ILE A 232 -12.78 -11.01 4.00
N ILE A 233 -12.24 -11.20 2.80
CA ILE A 233 -12.91 -11.92 1.72
C ILE A 233 -12.30 -13.32 1.69
N MET A 234 -13.06 -14.32 2.15
CA MET A 234 -12.63 -15.73 2.22
C MET A 234 -13.16 -16.48 1.00
N ASP A 235 -12.51 -16.30 -0.15
CA ASP A 235 -12.93 -16.96 -1.41
C ASP A 235 -12.46 -18.42 -1.52
N ARG A 236 -11.44 -18.80 -0.74
CA ARG A 236 -10.84 -20.14 -0.76
C ARG A 236 -10.34 -20.52 0.62
N LEU A 237 -10.59 -21.75 1.02
CA LEU A 237 -10.03 -22.35 2.22
C LEU A 237 -9.12 -23.51 1.85
N ILE A 238 -7.97 -23.58 2.49
CA ILE A 238 -7.10 -24.76 2.43
C ILE A 238 -7.36 -25.54 3.70
N VAL A 239 -7.85 -26.77 3.56
CA VAL A 239 -8.06 -27.69 4.66
C VAL A 239 -7.02 -28.79 4.55
N GLU A 240 -6.19 -28.91 5.58
CA GLU A 240 -5.23 -29.99 5.71
C GLU A 240 -5.92 -31.16 6.43
N SER A 241 -5.96 -32.33 5.78
CA SER A 241 -6.39 -33.55 6.45
C SER A 241 -5.21 -34.18 7.17
N GLU A 242 -5.32 -34.23 8.50
CA GLU A 242 -4.31 -34.74 9.43
C GLU A 242 -3.95 -36.22 9.19
N SER A 243 -4.83 -36.98 8.54
CA SER A 243 -4.66 -38.42 8.30
C SER A 243 -3.92 -38.79 7.01
N ASN A 244 -3.99 -37.98 5.94
CA ASN A 244 -3.55 -38.40 4.60
C ASN A 244 -2.54 -37.44 3.94
N SER A 245 -2.08 -36.39 4.63
CA SER A 245 -1.18 -35.37 4.06
C SER A 245 -1.71 -34.73 2.75
N THR A 246 -3.00 -34.84 2.48
CA THR A 246 -3.66 -34.27 1.30
C THR A 246 -4.21 -32.89 1.67
N THR A 247 -3.80 -31.87 0.91
CA THR A 247 -4.34 -30.52 0.99
C THR A 247 -5.57 -30.39 0.08
N LYS A 248 -6.75 -30.14 0.66
CA LYS A 248 -7.97 -29.88 -0.11
C LYS A 248 -8.23 -28.37 -0.17
N ILE A 249 -8.44 -27.83 -1.37
CA ILE A 249 -8.83 -26.43 -1.57
C ILE A 249 -10.34 -26.37 -1.77
N ILE A 250 -11.04 -25.76 -0.84
CA ILE A 250 -12.48 -25.52 -0.91
C ILE A 250 -12.71 -24.14 -1.54
N THR A 251 -13.51 -24.09 -2.60
CA THR A 251 -13.87 -22.86 -3.32
C THR A 251 -15.38 -22.60 -3.32
N ASP A 252 -16.19 -23.57 -2.88
CA ASP A 252 -17.65 -23.42 -2.79
C ASP A 252 -18.07 -22.56 -1.58
N GLU A 253 -19.02 -21.66 -1.78
CA GLU A 253 -19.41 -20.68 -0.75
C GLU A 253 -20.11 -21.33 0.45
N ALA A 254 -20.97 -22.31 0.21
CA ALA A 254 -21.71 -22.99 1.27
C ALA A 254 -20.74 -23.84 2.12
N GLU A 255 -19.86 -24.60 1.46
CA GLU A 255 -18.82 -25.37 2.15
C GLU A 255 -17.89 -24.45 2.97
N ILE A 256 -17.45 -23.31 2.42
CA ILE A 256 -16.60 -22.34 3.15
C ILE A 256 -17.28 -21.87 4.43
N LYS A 257 -18.57 -21.51 4.39
CA LYS A 257 -19.31 -21.03 5.58
C LYS A 257 -19.37 -22.09 6.66
N THR A 258 -19.68 -23.34 6.30
CA THR A 258 -19.79 -24.44 7.27
C THR A 258 -18.44 -24.75 7.93
N VAL A 259 -17.35 -24.79 7.16
CA VAL A 259 -16.01 -25.06 7.67
C VAL A 259 -15.53 -23.93 8.59
N VAL A 260 -15.75 -22.67 8.19
CA VAL A 260 -15.39 -21.50 9.02
C VAL A 260 -16.17 -21.49 10.32
N GLN A 261 -17.48 -21.75 10.27
CA GLN A 261 -18.32 -21.82 11.45
C GLN A 261 -17.81 -22.91 12.41
N LYS A 262 -17.54 -24.11 11.89
CA LYS A 262 -17.01 -25.23 12.67
C LYS A 262 -15.64 -24.92 13.28
N HIS A 263 -14.74 -24.28 12.52
CA HIS A 263 -13.43 -23.87 13.01
C HIS A 263 -13.53 -22.90 14.19
N PHE A 264 -14.34 -21.84 14.08
CA PHE A 264 -14.49 -20.86 15.16
C PHE A 264 -15.21 -21.41 16.38
N GLN A 265 -16.20 -22.30 16.21
CA GLN A 265 -16.83 -23.02 17.32
C GLN A 265 -15.83 -23.93 18.06
N ASN A 266 -14.94 -24.60 17.32
CA ASN A 266 -13.94 -25.46 17.92
C ASN A 266 -12.80 -24.67 18.58
N TRP A 267 -12.43 -23.51 18.03
CA TRP A 267 -11.39 -22.63 18.59
C TRP A 267 -11.70 -22.16 20.01
N THR A 268 -12.97 -21.86 20.29
CA THR A 268 -13.44 -21.41 21.61
C THR A 268 -13.90 -22.54 22.52
N ARG A 269 -13.77 -23.80 22.10
CA ARG A 269 -14.13 -24.95 22.95
C ARG A 269 -13.28 -24.95 24.23
N LYS A 270 -13.90 -25.32 25.35
CA LYS A 270 -13.21 -25.56 26.63
C LYS A 270 -12.01 -26.48 26.38
N ARG A 271 -10.80 -25.97 26.64
CA ARG A 271 -9.58 -26.74 26.48
C ARG A 271 -9.55 -27.81 27.56
N ASN A 272 -9.37 -29.07 27.16
CA ASN A 272 -9.06 -30.14 28.10
C ASN A 272 -7.58 -29.99 28.46
N THR A 273 -7.29 -29.15 29.45
CA THR A 273 -5.95 -29.02 30.03
C THR A 273 -5.59 -30.31 30.72
N ASN A 274 -4.40 -30.84 30.43
CA ASN A 274 -3.93 -32.06 31.05
C ASN A 274 -3.57 -31.78 32.52
N GLU A 275 -4.44 -32.19 33.44
CA GLU A 275 -4.28 -31.98 34.89
C GLU A 275 -2.99 -32.63 35.43
N THR A 276 -2.43 -33.63 34.73
CA THR A 276 -1.14 -34.23 35.11
C THR A 276 0.01 -33.23 35.05
N MET A 277 -0.05 -32.25 34.14
CA MET A 277 0.98 -31.21 34.05
C MET A 277 0.88 -30.24 35.23
N MET A 278 -0.32 -29.97 35.74
CA MET A 278 -0.53 -29.14 36.94
C MET A 278 0.14 -29.75 38.18
N LYS A 279 0.23 -31.08 38.28
CA LYS A 279 0.91 -31.77 39.41
C LYS A 279 2.40 -31.43 39.52
N GLU A 280 3.09 -31.18 38.40
CA GLU A 280 4.51 -30.78 38.44
C GLU A 280 4.69 -29.37 39.05
N TRP A 281 3.71 -28.50 38.82
CA TRP A 281 3.70 -27.13 39.34
C TRP A 281 3.21 -27.04 40.78
N GLU A 282 2.44 -28.02 41.26
CA GLU A 282 1.88 -28.06 42.62
C GLU A 282 2.95 -27.81 43.69
N LYS A 283 4.16 -28.38 43.53
CA LYS A 283 5.29 -28.16 44.43
C LYS A 283 5.70 -26.68 44.55
N TRP A 284 5.63 -25.92 43.46
CA TRP A 284 6.05 -24.52 43.40
C TRP A 284 4.98 -23.54 43.88
N TYR A 285 3.71 -23.95 43.84
CA TYR A 285 2.58 -23.15 44.33
C TYR A 285 2.18 -23.46 45.78
N LYS A 286 2.92 -24.35 46.47
CA LYS A 286 2.72 -24.57 47.91
C LYS A 286 3.01 -23.29 48.69
N PRO A 287 2.21 -22.96 49.72
CA PRO A 287 2.46 -21.82 50.58
C PRO A 287 3.87 -21.88 51.17
N ILE A 288 4.59 -20.77 51.11
CA ILE A 288 5.92 -20.65 51.69
C ILE A 288 5.75 -20.53 53.21
N SER A 289 6.28 -21.48 53.98
CA SER A 289 6.10 -21.58 55.43
C SER A 289 6.67 -20.39 56.23
N THR A 290 7.55 -19.60 55.64
CA THR A 290 8.13 -18.41 56.27
C THR A 290 7.22 -17.18 56.19
N ILE A 291 6.17 -17.22 55.37
CA ILE A 291 5.23 -16.12 55.18
C ILE A 291 3.94 -16.45 55.93
N ASP A 292 3.57 -15.62 56.90
CA ASP A 292 2.30 -15.78 57.59
C ASP A 292 1.14 -15.63 56.59
N SER A 293 0.24 -16.60 56.59
CA SER A 293 -0.98 -16.58 55.76
C SER A 293 -1.87 -15.37 56.09
N ASN A 294 -1.74 -14.80 57.29
CA ASN A 294 -2.43 -13.59 57.67
C ASN A 294 -2.02 -12.35 56.86
N ASN A 295 -0.82 -12.31 56.28
CA ASN A 295 -0.35 -11.17 55.49
C ASN A 295 -1.20 -10.91 54.24
N TYR A 296 -1.88 -11.95 53.74
CA TYR A 296 -2.71 -11.89 52.54
C TYR A 296 -4.20 -11.75 52.86
N LYS A 297 -4.61 -11.75 54.14
CA LYS A 297 -6.03 -11.63 54.53
C LYS A 297 -6.68 -10.41 53.90
N ASN A 298 -5.99 -9.28 53.92
CA ASN A 298 -6.50 -8.03 53.39
C ASN A 298 -6.54 -7.95 51.86
N LEU A 299 -5.81 -8.83 51.14
CA LEU A 299 -5.84 -8.87 49.67
C LEU A 299 -7.09 -9.55 49.11
N LEU A 300 -7.73 -10.39 49.93
CA LEU A 300 -8.94 -11.12 49.54
C LEU A 300 -10.22 -10.44 50.06
N ILE A 301 -10.09 -9.34 50.82
CA ILE A 301 -11.23 -8.53 51.25
C ILE A 301 -11.77 -7.77 50.04
N GLU A 302 -13.09 -7.82 49.85
CA GLU A 302 -13.76 -7.03 48.81
C GLU A 302 -13.64 -5.54 49.15
N VAL A 303 -13.29 -4.73 48.14
CA VAL A 303 -13.18 -3.27 48.29
C VAL A 303 -14.56 -2.70 48.60
N SER A 304 -14.68 -1.99 49.72
CA SER A 304 -15.94 -1.34 50.12
C SER A 304 -16.15 -0.02 49.36
N ILE A 305 -17.41 0.38 49.21
CA ILE A 305 -17.78 1.68 48.62
C ILE A 305 -17.25 2.82 49.50
N ASP A 306 -17.32 2.68 50.82
CA ASP A 306 -16.86 3.70 51.77
C ASP A 306 -15.33 3.90 51.67
N GLU A 307 -14.57 2.81 51.53
CA GLU A 307 -13.11 2.84 51.30
C GLU A 307 -12.79 3.55 49.97
N LEU A 308 -13.58 3.30 48.93
CA LEU A 308 -13.42 3.96 47.65
C LEU A 308 -13.72 5.47 47.73
N GLU A 309 -14.78 5.86 48.45
CA GLU A 309 -15.13 7.27 48.64
C GLU A 309 -14.07 8.01 49.46
N GLU A 310 -13.58 7.41 50.55
CA GLU A 310 -12.49 7.97 51.36
C GLU A 310 -11.21 8.12 50.53
N THR A 311 -10.83 7.11 49.75
CA THR A 311 -9.64 7.19 48.90
C THR A 311 -9.77 8.24 47.80
N ILE A 312 -10.95 8.40 47.19
CA ILE A 312 -11.22 9.47 46.22
C ILE A 312 -11.10 10.85 46.89
N CYS A 313 -11.63 11.02 48.10
CA CYS A 313 -11.53 12.27 48.85
C CYS A 313 -10.09 12.64 49.24
N LEU A 314 -9.22 11.65 49.44
CA LEU A 314 -7.80 11.84 49.75
C LEU A 314 -6.94 12.16 48.51
N LEU A 315 -7.47 12.02 47.29
CA LEU A 315 -6.71 12.30 46.08
C LEU A 315 -6.42 13.82 45.96
N PRO A 316 -5.18 14.22 45.61
CA PRO A 316 -4.86 15.63 45.47
C PRO A 316 -5.50 16.24 44.22
N ASN A 317 -6.22 17.34 44.41
CA ASN A 317 -6.83 18.12 43.34
C ASN A 317 -5.75 18.74 42.42
N LYS A 318 -6.13 19.01 41.16
CA LYS A 318 -5.28 19.68 40.14
C LYS A 318 -4.00 18.96 39.71
N LYS A 319 -3.95 17.62 39.75
CA LYS A 319 -2.85 16.86 39.15
C LYS A 319 -2.87 16.88 37.63
N VAL A 320 -1.68 16.77 37.03
CA VAL A 320 -1.51 16.64 35.58
C VAL A 320 -2.23 15.38 35.08
N THR A 321 -2.98 15.51 33.99
CA THR A 321 -3.74 14.40 33.41
C THR A 321 -2.83 13.27 32.93
N GLY A 322 -3.28 12.03 33.11
CA GLY A 322 -2.58 10.86 32.56
C GLY A 322 -2.67 10.80 31.03
N GLN A 323 -2.13 9.74 30.43
CA GLN A 323 -2.11 9.55 28.96
C GLN A 323 -3.49 9.58 28.30
N LEU A 324 -4.56 9.33 29.06
CA LEU A 324 -5.94 9.37 28.61
C LEU A 324 -6.55 10.78 28.66
N GLY A 325 -5.85 11.78 29.23
CA GLY A 325 -6.31 13.17 29.28
C GLY A 325 -7.44 13.46 30.26
N LEU A 326 -7.81 12.50 31.11
CA LEU A 326 -8.88 12.65 32.08
C LEU A 326 -8.36 13.27 33.39
N GLN A 327 -9.08 14.28 33.88
CA GLN A 327 -8.92 14.82 35.23
C GLN A 327 -9.85 14.04 36.17
N TYR A 328 -9.49 13.94 37.44
CA TYR A 328 -10.32 13.31 38.47
C TYR A 328 -11.50 14.20 38.91
N GLU A 329 -11.43 15.50 38.58
CA GLU A 329 -12.44 16.54 38.84
C GLU A 329 -13.61 16.50 37.85
#